data_AF-A0A7X8LIM9-F1
#
_entry.id   AF-A0A7X8LIM9-F1
#
_cell.length_a   1.000
_cell.length_b   1.000
_cell.length_c   1.000
_cell.angle_alpha   90.00
_cell.angle_beta   90.00
_cell.angle_gamma   90.00
#
_symmetry.space_group_name_H-M   'P 1'
#
loop_
_entity.id
_entity.type
_entity.pdbx_description
1 polymer ?
#
loop_
_entity_poly.entity_id
_entity_poly.type
_entity_poly.pdbx_seq_one_letter_code
_entity_poly.pdbx_strand_id
1 'polypeptide(L)'
;MSRPYRALYDFFAHLRGVAPSWYVLPFQGREGDARSSGVGFKMVRYADDMVVMCCTIEEAQAALAMIWEWMEGNGLSLNEEKSQVVDMSQYNSYFDFLGYRFKRTKRGLNKYVRPKSKQKLRQNFKPRTKRCNGKSLEEICQIINPTLRGWHGYFKHAHHTELQAVDSWVRGRLRSILRKRRGGRGRGRAQITTVGATTISLN
;
A
#
# COMPACT_ATOMS: atom_id res chain seq x y z
N MET A 1 16.73 7.82 5.37
CA MET A 1 15.42 7.48 4.78
C MET A 1 15.38 5.97 4.58
N SER A 2 14.40 5.23 5.11
CA SER A 2 14.46 3.76 5.01
C SER A 2 14.34 3.32 3.54
N ARG A 3 15.02 2.21 3.20
CA ARG A 3 15.14 1.65 1.83
C ARG A 3 13.84 1.67 1.00
N PRO A 4 12.65 1.31 1.53
CA PRO A 4 11.42 1.33 0.73
C PRO A 4 10.96 2.74 0.32
N TYR A 5 11.27 3.78 1.11
CA TYR A 5 10.88 5.15 0.76
C TYR A 5 11.74 5.72 -0.36
N ARG A 6 13.00 5.30 -0.49
CA ARG A 6 13.90 5.75 -1.56
C ARG A 6 13.36 5.30 -2.93
N ALA A 7 13.04 4.02 -3.09
CA ALA A 7 12.48 3.49 -4.34
C ALA A 7 11.15 4.17 -4.72
N LEU A 8 10.27 4.38 -3.73
CA LEU A 8 9.03 5.13 -3.94
C LEU A 8 9.32 6.58 -4.37
N TYR A 9 10.25 7.27 -3.71
CA TYR A 9 10.64 8.63 -4.04
C TYR A 9 11.24 8.73 -5.45
N ASP A 10 12.17 7.83 -5.78
CA ASP A 10 12.82 7.77 -7.09
C ASP A 10 11.78 7.49 -8.18
N PHE A 11 10.84 6.59 -7.95
CA PHE A 11 9.71 6.34 -8.84
C PHE A 11 8.84 7.60 -9.03
N PHE A 12 8.49 8.30 -7.95
CA PHE A 12 7.72 9.55 -8.06
C PHE A 12 8.49 10.66 -8.78
N ALA A 13 9.81 10.74 -8.59
CA ALA A 13 10.64 11.69 -9.31
C ALA A 13 10.62 11.40 -10.81
N HIS A 14 10.65 10.12 -11.21
CA HIS A 14 10.55 9.70 -12.61
C HIS A 14 9.19 9.99 -13.25
N LEU A 15 8.10 9.94 -12.47
CA LEU A 15 6.73 10.22 -12.93
C LEU A 15 6.41 11.71 -13.11
N ARG A 16 7.32 12.63 -12.76
CA ARG A 16 7.12 14.08 -12.95
C ARG A 16 7.34 14.55 -14.38
N GLY A 17 8.00 13.77 -15.23
CA GLY A 17 8.00 13.94 -16.70
C GLY A 17 6.85 13.14 -17.32
N VAL A 18 6.48 13.47 -18.58
CA VAL A 18 5.42 12.82 -19.40
C VAL A 18 5.08 11.43 -18.87
N ALA A 19 3.96 11.32 -18.17
CA ALA A 19 3.64 10.11 -17.41
C ALA A 19 3.48 8.95 -18.41
N PRO A 20 4.30 7.90 -18.33
CA PRO A 20 4.24 6.78 -19.25
C PRO A 20 2.84 6.14 -19.20
N SER A 21 2.41 5.63 -20.35
CA SER A 21 1.08 5.03 -20.51
C SER A 21 1.07 3.56 -20.07
N TRP A 22 2.20 2.86 -20.16
CA TRP A 22 2.26 1.42 -19.89
C TRP A 22 3.23 1.10 -18.77
N TYR A 23 2.85 0.15 -17.92
CA TYR A 23 3.65 -0.30 -16.78
C TYR A 23 3.71 -1.82 -16.78
N VAL A 24 4.90 -2.37 -16.72
CA VAL A 24 5.16 -3.80 -16.57
C VAL A 24 5.55 -4.05 -15.13
N LEU A 25 4.86 -4.97 -14.46
CA LEU A 25 5.15 -5.36 -13.08
C LEU A 25 5.54 -6.83 -13.03
N PRO A 26 6.76 -7.20 -13.43
CA PRO A 26 7.19 -8.58 -13.36
C PRO A 26 7.42 -8.96 -11.90
N PHE A 27 6.84 -10.08 -11.49
CA PHE A 27 7.03 -10.64 -10.16
C PHE A 27 8.13 -11.70 -10.20
N GLN A 28 9.20 -11.47 -9.46
CA GLN A 28 10.30 -12.41 -9.33
C GLN A 28 9.98 -13.49 -8.26
N GLY A 29 10.00 -14.77 -8.68
CA GLY A 29 10.04 -15.92 -7.77
C GLY A 29 11.38 -16.02 -7.04
N ARG A 30 11.48 -16.83 -5.97
CA ARG A 30 12.67 -16.84 -5.09
C ARG A 30 13.96 -17.24 -5.82
N GLU A 31 15.01 -16.50 -5.43
CA GLU A 31 16.46 -16.72 -5.55
C GLU A 31 17.18 -16.07 -6.75
N GLY A 32 17.57 -14.79 -6.60
CA GLY A 32 18.56 -14.14 -7.46
C GLY A 32 18.56 -12.61 -7.43
N ASP A 33 19.74 -11.99 -7.29
CA ASP A 33 19.94 -10.54 -7.36
C ASP A 33 19.86 -10.05 -8.82
N ALA A 34 18.92 -9.15 -9.17
CA ALA A 34 19.05 -8.43 -10.45
C ALA A 34 19.83 -7.13 -10.32
N ARG A 35 20.80 -7.01 -11.23
CA ARG A 35 21.46 -5.77 -11.61
C ARG A 35 20.69 -5.13 -12.77
N SER A 36 20.71 -3.80 -12.84
CA SER A 36 20.04 -3.02 -13.89
C SER A 36 20.70 -3.24 -15.26
N SER A 37 19.93 -3.65 -16.26
CA SER A 37 20.37 -3.71 -17.67
C SER A 37 20.10 -2.39 -18.39
N GLY A 38 21.09 -1.93 -19.15
CA GLY A 38 21.13 -0.64 -19.84
C GLY A 38 20.40 -0.59 -21.18
N VAL A 39 19.10 -0.87 -21.19
CA VAL A 39 18.24 -0.67 -22.37
C VAL A 39 17.23 0.43 -22.03
N GLY A 40 16.92 1.33 -22.97
CA GLY A 40 16.29 2.65 -22.79
C GLY A 40 14.90 2.77 -22.12
N PHE A 41 14.48 1.81 -21.29
CA PHE A 41 13.26 1.85 -20.48
C PHE A 41 13.55 2.37 -19.07
N LYS A 42 12.64 3.15 -18.51
CA LYS A 42 12.77 3.63 -17.12
C LYS A 42 12.27 2.53 -16.17
N MET A 43 13.16 1.95 -15.37
CA MET A 43 12.83 0.89 -14.42
C MET A 43 13.07 1.32 -12.98
N VAL A 44 12.18 0.90 -12.07
CA VAL A 44 12.40 0.95 -10.62
C VAL A 44 12.29 -0.45 -10.04
N ARG A 45 13.37 -0.92 -9.41
CA ARG A 45 13.44 -2.23 -8.73
C ARG A 45 13.62 -2.07 -7.23
N TYR A 46 12.95 -2.91 -6.45
CA TYR A 46 13.10 -3.03 -5.01
C TYR A 46 13.05 -4.50 -4.59
N ALA A 47 14.20 -5.04 -4.17
CA ALA A 47 14.37 -6.48 -3.94
C ALA A 47 13.81 -7.28 -5.14
N ASP A 48 12.76 -8.07 -4.94
CA ASP A 48 12.12 -8.91 -5.96
C ASP A 48 10.99 -8.19 -6.73
N ASP A 49 10.48 -7.07 -6.21
CA ASP A 49 9.42 -6.30 -6.86
C ASP A 49 10.03 -5.26 -7.81
N MET A 50 9.60 -5.23 -9.07
CA MET A 50 10.03 -4.18 -10.00
C MET A 50 8.88 -3.65 -10.86
N VAL A 51 9.06 -2.43 -11.36
CA VAL A 51 8.15 -1.75 -12.27
C VAL A 51 8.96 -1.18 -13.42
N VAL A 52 8.63 -1.59 -14.64
CA VAL A 52 9.16 -1.00 -15.86
C VAL A 52 8.12 -0.09 -16.46
N MET A 53 8.53 1.10 -16.88
CA MET A 53 7.67 2.11 -17.45
C MET A 53 7.95 2.25 -18.95
N CYS A 54 6.90 2.13 -19.75
CA CYS A 54 6.97 2.14 -21.21
C CYS A 54 5.97 3.17 -21.78
N CYS A 55 6.29 3.69 -22.97
CA CYS A 55 5.44 4.64 -23.68
C CYS A 55 4.39 3.93 -24.52
N THR A 56 4.73 2.76 -25.10
CA THR A 56 3.83 1.96 -25.94
C THR A 56 3.61 0.54 -25.40
N ILE A 57 2.61 -0.16 -25.95
CA ILE A 57 2.31 -1.55 -25.57
C ILE A 57 3.38 -2.50 -26.09
N GLU A 58 3.91 -2.25 -27.29
CA GLU A 58 4.96 -3.05 -27.92
C GLU A 58 6.24 -2.98 -27.09
N GLU A 59 6.61 -1.80 -26.62
CA GLU A 59 7.70 -1.59 -25.67
C GLU A 59 7.48 -2.35 -24.35
N ALA A 60 6.24 -2.36 -23.85
CA ALA A 60 5.89 -3.05 -22.61
C ALA A 60 5.98 -4.59 -22.78
N GLN A 61 5.51 -5.11 -23.91
CA GLN A 61 5.60 -6.53 -24.24
C GLN A 61 7.05 -6.97 -24.47
N ALA A 62 7.84 -6.17 -25.18
CA ALA A 62 9.26 -6.41 -25.39
C ALA A 62 10.03 -6.38 -24.05
N ALA A 63 9.75 -5.42 -23.19
CA ALA A 63 10.32 -5.36 -21.85
C ALA A 63 9.97 -6.61 -21.02
N LEU A 64 8.71 -7.06 -21.05
CA LEU A 64 8.30 -8.27 -20.35
C LEU A 64 9.03 -9.52 -20.87
N ALA A 65 9.13 -9.68 -22.20
CA ALA A 65 9.85 -10.79 -22.82
C ALA A 65 11.34 -10.81 -22.45
N MET A 66 12.02 -9.65 -22.52
CA MET A 66 13.43 -9.55 -22.13
C MET A 66 13.65 -9.89 -20.65
N ILE A 67 12.74 -9.47 -19.77
CA ILE A 67 12.82 -9.78 -18.33
C ILE A 67 12.61 -11.27 -18.11
N TRP A 68 11.69 -11.89 -18.85
CA TRP A 68 11.47 -13.32 -18.81
C TRP A 68 12.72 -14.09 -19.20
N GLU A 69 13.29 -13.81 -20.38
CA GLU A 69 14.50 -14.48 -20.88
C GLU A 69 15.67 -14.32 -19.90
N TRP A 70 15.86 -13.11 -19.37
CA TRP A 70 16.89 -12.86 -18.37
C TRP A 70 16.67 -13.67 -17.10
N MET A 71 15.44 -13.76 -16.60
CA MET A 71 15.13 -14.55 -15.41
C MET A 71 15.33 -16.05 -15.65
N GLU A 72 14.82 -16.58 -16.75
CA GLU A 72 14.98 -17.98 -17.12
C GLU A 72 16.47 -18.36 -17.24
N GLY A 73 17.28 -17.52 -17.87
CA GLY A 73 18.73 -17.72 -17.96
C GLY A 73 19.47 -17.67 -16.61
N ASN A 74 18.86 -17.10 -15.57
CA ASN A 74 19.39 -17.07 -14.20
C ASN A 74 18.72 -18.11 -13.28
N GLY A 75 17.93 -19.05 -13.82
CA GLY A 75 17.24 -20.08 -13.05
C GLY A 75 16.05 -19.55 -12.23
N LEU A 76 15.57 -18.35 -12.56
CA LEU A 76 14.45 -17.68 -11.90
C LEU A 76 13.18 -17.88 -12.71
N SER A 77 12.06 -18.19 -12.03
CA SER A 77 10.75 -18.26 -12.66
C SER A 77 9.93 -17.01 -12.40
N LEU A 78 9.25 -16.55 -13.47
CA LEU A 78 8.32 -15.45 -13.42
C LEU A 78 6.93 -16.01 -13.08
N ASN A 79 6.23 -15.39 -12.13
CA ASN A 79 4.86 -15.81 -11.84
C ASN A 79 3.92 -15.09 -12.80
N GLU A 80 3.40 -15.81 -13.80
CA GLU A 80 2.47 -15.28 -14.82
C GLU A 80 1.23 -14.64 -14.19
N GLU A 81 0.65 -15.24 -13.15
CA GLU A 81 -0.55 -14.71 -12.50
C GLU A 81 -0.34 -13.36 -11.81
N LYS A 82 0.90 -13.08 -11.40
CA LYS A 82 1.27 -11.83 -10.70
C LYS A 82 1.86 -10.79 -11.62
N SER A 83 2.39 -11.22 -12.76
CA SER A 83 3.08 -10.35 -13.69
C SER A 83 2.08 -9.75 -14.65
N GLN A 84 2.02 -8.42 -14.69
CA GLN A 84 0.97 -7.70 -15.39
C GLN A 84 1.55 -6.57 -16.21
N VAL A 85 1.01 -6.40 -17.42
CA VAL A 85 1.16 -5.20 -18.24
C VAL A 85 -0.10 -4.37 -18.04
N VAL A 86 0.05 -3.14 -17.58
CA VAL A 86 -1.08 -2.27 -17.21
C VAL A 86 -1.05 -1.01 -18.05
N ASP A 87 -2.14 -0.78 -18.80
CA ASP A 87 -2.42 0.50 -19.45
C ASP A 87 -2.96 1.50 -18.42
N MET A 88 -2.10 2.45 -18.05
CA MET A 88 -2.41 3.56 -17.17
C MET A 88 -2.84 4.81 -17.93
N SER A 89 -3.05 4.78 -19.25
CA SER A 89 -3.70 5.88 -19.97
C SER A 89 -5.21 5.95 -19.65
N GLN A 90 -5.82 4.79 -19.38
CA GLN A 90 -7.25 4.68 -19.14
C GLN A 90 -7.68 5.16 -17.75
N TYR A 91 -8.86 5.77 -17.69
CA TYR A 91 -9.47 6.15 -16.41
C TYR A 91 -9.71 4.91 -15.55
N ASN A 92 -9.48 5.03 -14.24
CA ASN A 92 -9.70 3.99 -13.24
C ASN A 92 -8.70 2.81 -13.28
N SER A 93 -7.78 2.76 -14.25
CA SER A 93 -6.64 1.83 -14.25
C SER A 93 -5.77 1.99 -13.02
N TYR A 94 -5.18 0.89 -12.57
CA TYR A 94 -4.28 0.90 -11.43
C TYR A 94 -3.28 -0.26 -11.47
N PHE A 95 -2.18 -0.09 -10.76
CA PHE A 95 -1.30 -1.18 -10.38
C PHE A 95 -0.92 -1.06 -8.90
N ASP A 96 -0.48 -2.18 -8.32
CA ASP A 96 -0.02 -2.23 -6.93
C ASP A 96 1.50 -2.37 -6.90
N PHE A 97 2.21 -1.51 -6.16
CA PHE A 97 3.66 -1.58 -5.97
C PHE A 97 4.04 -1.16 -4.55
N LEU A 98 4.91 -1.93 -3.87
CA LEU A 98 5.37 -1.67 -2.49
C LEU A 98 4.24 -1.40 -1.48
N GLY A 99 3.10 -2.07 -1.63
CA GLY A 99 1.93 -1.93 -0.75
C GLY A 99 1.09 -0.68 -1.01
N TYR A 100 1.46 0.15 -1.99
CA TYR A 100 0.65 1.22 -2.54
C TYR A 100 -0.13 0.76 -3.76
N ARG A 101 -1.24 1.43 -4.04
CA ARG A 101 -2.00 1.35 -5.28
C ARG A 101 -1.88 2.67 -6.03
N PHE A 102 -1.30 2.63 -7.20
CA PHE A 102 -1.18 3.76 -8.10
C PHE A 102 -2.37 3.71 -9.04
N LYS A 103 -3.24 4.73 -8.99
CA LYS A 103 -4.52 4.71 -9.70
C LYS A 103 -4.68 5.96 -10.55
N ARG A 104 -4.99 5.78 -11.83
CA ARG A 104 -5.38 6.87 -12.71
C ARG A 104 -6.77 7.36 -12.34
N THR A 105 -6.88 8.65 -12.06
CA THR A 105 -8.12 9.35 -11.76
C THR A 105 -8.31 10.50 -12.74
N LYS A 106 -9.48 11.15 -12.72
CA LYS A 106 -9.74 12.37 -13.52
C LYS A 106 -8.75 13.50 -13.24
N ARG A 107 -8.12 13.51 -12.05
CA ARG A 107 -7.14 14.51 -11.62
C ARG A 107 -5.69 14.07 -11.82
N GLY A 108 -5.47 12.98 -12.56
CA GLY A 108 -4.17 12.36 -12.76
C GLY A 108 -3.92 11.17 -11.85
N LEU A 109 -2.64 10.86 -11.61
CA LEU A 109 -2.20 9.67 -10.89
C LEU A 109 -2.24 9.89 -9.38
N ASN A 110 -3.09 9.14 -8.69
CA ASN A 110 -3.21 9.17 -7.24
C ASN A 110 -2.67 7.90 -6.58
N LYS A 111 -2.28 8.02 -5.31
CA LYS A 111 -1.65 6.97 -4.52
C LYS A 111 -2.58 6.56 -3.41
N TYR A 112 -3.01 5.31 -3.39
CA TYR A 112 -3.89 4.77 -2.35
C TYR A 112 -3.16 3.65 -1.61
N VAL A 113 -3.69 3.21 -0.47
CA VAL A 113 -3.15 2.03 0.20
C VAL A 113 -3.73 0.79 -0.47
N ARG A 114 -2.87 -0.19 -0.79
CA ARG A 114 -3.30 -1.47 -1.35
C ARG A 114 -4.38 -2.10 -0.46
N PRO A 115 -5.52 -2.58 -1.01
CA PRO A 115 -6.59 -3.18 -0.21
C PRO A 115 -6.12 -4.28 0.74
N LYS A 116 -5.19 -5.13 0.30
CA LYS A 116 -4.58 -6.20 1.10
C LYS A 116 -3.84 -5.65 2.33
N SER A 117 -3.13 -4.53 2.19
CA SER A 117 -2.44 -3.86 3.31
C SER A 117 -3.42 -3.32 4.34
N LYS A 118 -4.53 -2.71 3.89
CA LYS A 118 -5.62 -2.27 4.80
C LYS A 118 -6.27 -3.44 5.52
N GLN A 119 -6.53 -4.53 4.80
CA GLN A 119 -7.12 -5.75 5.37
C GLN A 119 -6.21 -6.36 6.45
N LYS A 120 -4.90 -6.45 6.19
CA LYS A 120 -3.90 -6.94 7.15
C LYS A 120 -3.89 -6.13 8.44
N LEU A 121 -3.93 -4.80 8.34
CA LEU A 121 -4.06 -3.91 9.51
C LEU A 121 -5.34 -4.20 10.31
N ARG A 122 -6.48 -4.29 9.61
CA ARG A 122 -7.77 -4.57 10.26
C ARG A 122 -7.79 -5.93 10.94
N GLN A 123 -7.21 -6.95 10.31
CA GLN A 123 -7.08 -8.30 10.88
C GLN A 123 -6.20 -8.29 12.14
N ASN A 124 -5.11 -7.52 12.16
CA ASN A 124 -4.27 -7.37 13.35
C ASN A 124 -5.03 -6.72 14.53
N PHE A 125 -5.90 -5.75 14.26
CA PHE A 125 -6.61 -5.00 15.30
C PHE A 125 -7.91 -5.65 15.77
N LYS A 126 -8.59 -6.43 14.91
CA LYS A 126 -9.83 -7.14 15.26
C LYS A 126 -9.77 -7.89 16.60
N PRO A 127 -8.76 -8.77 16.87
CA PRO A 127 -8.69 -9.50 18.13
C PRO A 127 -8.42 -8.59 19.33
N ARG A 128 -7.66 -7.51 19.15
CA ARG A 128 -7.27 -6.54 20.20
C ARG A 128 -8.39 -5.55 20.55
N THR A 129 -9.41 -5.44 19.70
CA THR A 129 -10.50 -4.45 19.85
C THR A 129 -11.88 -5.09 20.00
N LYS A 130 -11.97 -6.39 20.34
CA LYS A 130 -13.25 -7.12 20.51
C LYS A 130 -14.22 -6.31 21.39
N ARG A 131 -15.53 -6.39 21.08
CA ARG A 131 -16.54 -5.61 21.81
C ARG A 131 -16.59 -5.96 23.30
N CYS A 132 -16.46 -7.26 23.61
CA CYS A 132 -16.35 -7.79 24.97
C CYS A 132 -14.89 -7.90 25.39
N ASN A 133 -14.13 -6.80 25.33
CA ASN A 133 -12.74 -6.77 25.77
C ASN A 133 -12.66 -6.32 27.24
N GLY A 134 -11.98 -7.12 28.07
CA GLY A 134 -11.79 -6.87 29.50
C GLY A 134 -10.69 -5.84 29.83
N LYS A 135 -9.77 -5.55 28.91
CA LYS A 135 -8.69 -4.56 29.11
C LYS A 135 -9.23 -3.14 29.22
N SER A 136 -8.58 -2.24 29.96
CA SER A 136 -8.95 -0.82 29.94
C SER A 136 -8.84 -0.25 28.50
N LEU A 137 -9.55 0.85 28.22
CA LEU A 137 -9.42 1.46 26.88
C LEU A 137 -8.04 2.06 26.67
N GLU A 138 -7.42 2.55 27.74
CA GLU A 138 -6.06 3.07 27.72
C GLU A 138 -5.07 1.97 27.35
N GLU A 139 -5.17 0.78 27.96
CA GLU A 139 -4.37 -0.38 27.58
C GLU A 139 -4.58 -0.77 26.11
N ILE A 140 -5.83 -0.74 25.63
CA ILE A 140 -6.12 -1.01 24.21
C ILE A 140 -5.43 0.01 23.31
N CYS A 141 -5.49 1.31 23.65
CA CYS A 141 -4.82 2.38 22.92
C CYS A 141 -3.30 2.19 22.93
N GLN A 142 -2.69 1.90 24.09
CA GLN A 142 -1.26 1.62 24.21
C GLN A 142 -0.82 0.44 23.34
N ILE A 143 -1.66 -0.59 23.21
CA ILE A 143 -1.39 -1.77 22.37
C ILE A 143 -1.44 -1.45 20.87
N ILE A 144 -2.39 -0.62 20.41
CA ILE A 144 -2.61 -0.37 18.97
C ILE A 144 -1.82 0.82 18.43
N ASN A 145 -1.50 1.81 19.27
CA ASN A 145 -0.85 3.06 18.88
C ASN A 145 0.53 2.84 18.21
N PRO A 146 1.42 1.94 18.67
CA PRO A 146 2.69 1.67 17.99
C PRO A 146 2.50 1.21 16.54
N THR A 147 1.56 0.28 16.30
CA THR A 147 1.24 -0.20 14.96
C THR A 147 0.61 0.90 14.10
N LEU A 148 -0.26 1.73 14.67
CA LEU A 148 -0.84 2.88 13.97
C LEU A 148 0.23 3.89 13.55
N ARG A 149 1.17 4.22 14.43
CA ARG A 149 2.30 5.11 14.12
C ARG A 149 3.16 4.58 12.99
N GLY A 150 3.54 3.30 13.06
CA GLY A 150 4.31 2.65 11.98
C GLY A 150 3.56 2.64 10.66
N TRP A 151 2.27 2.29 10.69
CA TRP A 151 1.42 2.25 9.51
C TRP A 151 1.25 3.64 8.87
N HIS A 152 0.97 4.67 9.67
CA HIS A 152 0.90 6.05 9.19
C HIS A 152 2.25 6.52 8.64
N GLY A 153 3.35 6.26 9.35
CA GLY A 153 4.69 6.60 8.88
C GLY A 153 4.97 6.00 7.49
N TYR A 154 4.58 4.74 7.28
CA TYR A 154 4.71 4.06 5.99
C TYR A 154 3.81 4.65 4.91
N PHE A 155 2.53 4.88 5.21
CA PHE A 155 1.49 5.31 4.25
C PHE A 155 1.23 6.82 4.22
N LYS A 156 2.08 7.66 4.82
CA LYS A 156 1.90 9.13 4.89
C LYS A 156 1.79 9.83 3.53
N HIS A 157 2.27 9.19 2.46
CA HIS A 157 2.20 9.69 1.08
C HIS A 157 0.98 9.18 0.30
N ALA A 158 0.12 8.36 0.92
CA ALA A 158 -1.14 7.97 0.34
C ALA A 158 -2.13 9.14 0.36
N HIS A 159 -3.19 9.02 -0.43
CA HIS A 159 -4.28 9.97 -0.50
C HIS A 159 -4.88 10.16 0.90
N HIS A 160 -5.10 11.41 1.31
CA HIS A 160 -5.48 11.78 2.68
C HIS A 160 -6.70 11.01 3.22
N THR A 161 -7.65 10.65 2.35
CA THR A 161 -8.83 9.86 2.70
C THR A 161 -8.50 8.45 3.23
N GLU A 162 -7.36 7.87 2.84
CA GLU A 162 -6.94 6.53 3.27
C GLU A 162 -6.60 6.51 4.76
N LEU A 163 -5.89 7.52 5.24
CA LEU A 163 -5.54 7.67 6.64
C LEU A 163 -6.79 7.96 7.48
N GLN A 164 -7.66 8.85 7.00
CA GLN A 164 -8.94 9.18 7.65
C GLN A 164 -9.87 7.97 7.76
N ALA A 165 -9.90 7.11 6.75
CA ALA A 165 -10.72 5.89 6.75
C ALA A 165 -10.24 4.87 7.80
N VAL A 166 -8.92 4.76 8.00
CA VAL A 166 -8.36 3.90 9.05
C VAL A 166 -8.66 4.47 10.44
N ASP A 167 -8.41 5.76 10.66
CA ASP A 167 -8.72 6.43 11.92
C ASP A 167 -10.21 6.28 12.30
N SER A 168 -11.12 6.59 11.36
CA SER A 168 -12.56 6.47 11.55
C SER A 168 -12.98 5.05 11.92
N TRP A 169 -12.36 4.04 11.29
CA TRP A 169 -12.62 2.65 11.58
C TRP A 169 -12.16 2.27 13.00
N VAL A 170 -10.95 2.67 13.41
CA VAL A 170 -10.43 2.38 14.76
C VAL A 170 -11.27 3.06 15.82
N ARG A 171 -11.60 4.34 15.66
CA ARG A 171 -12.50 5.05 16.59
C ARG A 171 -13.87 4.38 16.69
N GLY A 172 -14.42 3.92 15.57
CA GLY A 172 -15.66 3.14 15.56
C GLY A 172 -15.58 1.86 16.41
N ARG A 173 -14.43 1.18 16.43
CA ARG A 173 -14.20 0.00 17.28
C ARG A 173 -14.17 0.37 18.75
N LEU A 174 -13.42 1.40 19.11
CA LEU A 174 -13.31 1.86 20.51
C LEU A 174 -14.66 2.37 21.04
N ARG A 175 -15.44 3.10 20.23
CA ARG A 175 -16.82 3.51 20.57
C ARG A 175 -17.73 2.31 20.85
N SER A 176 -17.56 1.22 20.12
CA SER A 176 -18.32 -0.01 20.31
C SER A 176 -18.01 -0.67 21.66
N ILE A 177 -16.75 -0.64 22.09
CA ILE A 177 -16.31 -1.15 23.40
C ILE A 177 -16.88 -0.29 24.52
N LEU A 178 -16.69 1.04 24.44
CA LEU A 178 -17.25 2.00 25.40
C LEU A 178 -18.76 1.80 25.59
N ARG A 179 -19.49 1.70 24.47
CA ARG A 179 -20.94 1.52 24.52
C ARG A 179 -21.35 0.21 25.19
N LYS A 180 -20.62 -0.89 24.95
CA LYS A 180 -20.89 -2.18 25.61
C LYS A 180 -20.66 -2.09 27.12
N ARG A 181 -19.61 -1.39 27.56
CA ARG A 181 -19.33 -1.17 29.00
C ARG A 181 -20.41 -0.37 29.69
N ARG A 182 -21.00 0.61 28.98
CA ARG A 182 -22.15 1.40 29.46
C ARG A 182 -23.50 0.66 29.32
N GLY A 183 -23.52 -0.66 29.17
CA GLY A 183 -24.76 -1.46 29.02
C GLY A 183 -25.50 -1.31 27.68
N GLY A 184 -25.01 -0.49 26.75
CA GLY A 184 -25.69 -0.21 25.49
C GLY A 184 -25.56 -1.32 24.43
N ARG A 185 -26.60 -1.46 23.59
CA ARG A 185 -26.62 -2.32 22.39
C ARG A 185 -26.27 -1.54 21.11
N GLY A 186 -25.72 -2.20 20.09
CA GLY A 186 -25.42 -1.58 18.79
C GLY A 186 -24.18 -0.65 18.74
N ARG A 187 -24.04 0.13 17.65
CA ARG A 187 -22.91 1.07 17.42
C ARG A 187 -23.08 2.34 18.26
N GLY A 188 -22.00 2.85 18.85
CA GLY A 188 -21.99 4.08 19.64
C GLY A 188 -21.58 5.33 18.85
N ARG A 189 -22.16 6.48 19.20
CA ARG A 189 -21.84 7.82 18.65
C ARG A 189 -20.91 8.65 19.55
N ALA A 190 -20.35 8.07 20.62
CA ALA A 190 -19.52 8.80 21.59
C ALA A 190 -18.30 9.48 20.94
N GLN A 191 -17.97 10.71 21.32
CA GLN A 191 -16.78 11.41 20.83
C GLN A 191 -15.52 10.65 21.29
N ILE A 192 -14.72 10.15 20.33
CA ILE A 192 -13.35 9.69 20.59
C ILE A 192 -12.48 10.60 19.74
N THR A 193 -11.57 11.30 20.40
CA THR A 193 -10.72 12.31 19.78
C THR A 193 -9.38 11.69 19.41
N THR A 194 -8.85 12.08 18.27
CA THR A 194 -7.49 11.71 17.87
C THR A 194 -6.57 12.84 18.33
N VAL A 195 -5.58 12.54 19.15
CA VAL A 195 -4.59 13.52 19.62
C VAL A 195 -3.43 13.49 18.62
N GLY A 196 -3.59 14.23 17.51
CA GLY A 196 -2.67 14.24 16.37
C GLY A 196 -3.03 13.25 15.25
N ALA A 197 -2.14 13.04 14.28
CA ALA A 197 -2.44 12.19 13.11
C ALA A 197 -2.40 10.67 13.39
N THR A 198 -1.85 10.25 14.54
CA THR A 198 -1.50 8.83 14.79
C THR A 198 -1.78 8.30 16.19
N THR A 199 -2.16 9.15 17.14
CA THR A 199 -2.38 8.75 18.53
C THR A 199 -3.84 8.90 18.87
N ILE A 200 -4.46 7.82 19.32
CA ILE A 200 -5.81 7.88 19.87
C ILE A 200 -5.68 7.94 21.39
N SER A 201 -6.30 8.97 21.97
CA SER A 201 -6.45 9.11 23.43
C SER A 201 -7.93 9.17 23.78
N LEU A 202 -8.24 8.83 25.03
CA LEU A 202 -9.55 9.09 25.59
C LEU A 202 -9.55 10.53 26.11
N ASN A 203 -10.70 11.20 25.98
CA ASN A 203 -11.01 12.37 26.81
C ASN A 203 -11.54 11.87 28.17
#